data_AF-A0A1Y3BJM1-F1
#
_entry.id   AF-A0A1Y3BJM1-F1
#
_cell.length_a   1.000
_cell.length_b   1.000
_cell.length_c   1.000
_cell.angle_alpha   90.00
_cell.angle_beta   90.00
_cell.angle_gamma   90.00
#
_symmetry.space_group_name_H-M   'P 1'
#
loop_
_entity.id
_entity.type
_entity.pdbx_description
1 polymer ?
#
loop_
_entity_poly.entity_id
_entity_poly.type
_entity_poly.pdbx_seq_one_letter_code
_entity_poly.pdbx_strand_id
1 'polypeptide(L)'
;SFKFALNYFINGSSERCELNQIKNRFNSIPIVLEGLSRSDDDAFGNANTEGNSNSTRLFYTLEIDFDFLGDPLGGQIDDCK
;
A
#
# COMPACT_ATOMS: atom_id res chain seq x y z
N SER A 1 -5.77 -4.11 9.30
CA SER A 1 -4.82 -3.49 10.25
C SER A 1 -4.20 -2.21 9.69
N PHE A 2 -3.53 -2.23 8.52
CA PHE A 2 -2.89 -1.03 7.94
C PHE A 2 -3.85 0.07 7.46
N LYS A 3 -4.90 -0.28 6.70
CA LYS A 3 -5.91 0.70 6.22
C LYS A 3 -6.56 1.50 7.36
N PHE A 4 -6.73 0.88 8.52
CA PHE A 4 -7.27 1.54 9.72
C PHE A 4 -6.26 2.53 10.31
N ALA A 5 -4.98 2.14 10.43
CA ALA A 5 -3.93 3.03 10.89
C ALA A 5 -3.76 4.26 9.97
N LEU A 6 -3.71 4.04 8.65
CA LEU A 6 -3.61 5.13 7.68
C LEU A 6 -4.80 6.09 7.75
N ASN A 7 -6.03 5.57 7.89
CA ASN A 7 -7.21 6.41 8.08
C ASN A 7 -7.19 7.19 9.39
N TYR A 8 -6.63 6.62 10.47
CA TYR A 8 -6.46 7.33 11.73
C TYR A 8 -5.54 8.55 11.57
N PHE A 9 -4.39 8.39 10.91
CA PHE A 9 -3.47 9.50 10.62
C PHE A 9 -4.10 10.58 9.72
N ILE A 10 -4.80 10.18 8.65
CA ILE A 10 -5.52 11.12 7.77
C ILE A 10 -6.52 11.96 8.55
N ASN A 11 -7.29 11.33 9.44
CA ASN A 11 -8.32 12.05 10.19
C ASN A 11 -7.73 13.01 11.23
N GLY A 12 -6.53 12.72 11.75
CA GLY A 12 -5.84 13.55 12.74
C GLY A 12 -5.06 14.73 12.16
N SER A 13 -4.75 14.74 10.86
CA SER A 13 -3.92 15.77 10.22
C SER A 13 -4.74 16.93 9.64
N SER A 14 -4.11 18.11 9.54
CA SER A 14 -4.59 19.25 8.74
C SER A 14 -4.39 19.02 7.24
N GLU A 15 -3.37 18.27 6.85
CA GLU A 15 -2.96 18.00 5.47
C GLU A 15 -3.73 16.82 4.83
N ARG A 16 -5.03 16.76 5.11
CA ARG A 16 -5.90 15.65 4.68
C ARG A 16 -5.93 15.47 3.17
N CYS A 17 -5.75 16.53 2.40
CA CYS A 17 -5.75 16.48 0.94
C CYS A 17 -4.56 15.64 0.42
N GLU A 18 -3.35 15.97 0.86
CA GLU A 18 -2.12 15.28 0.47
C GLU A 18 -2.10 13.84 0.96
N LEU A 19 -2.51 13.61 2.22
CA LEU A 19 -2.60 12.24 2.75
C LEU A 19 -3.63 11.38 2.00
N ASN A 20 -4.73 11.97 1.52
CA ASN A 20 -5.69 11.23 0.69
C ASN A 20 -5.12 10.90 -0.70
N GLN A 21 -4.29 11.77 -1.29
CA GLN A 21 -3.59 11.45 -2.54
C GLN A 21 -2.59 10.30 -2.34
N ILE A 22 -1.84 10.33 -1.25
CA ILE A 22 -0.92 9.26 -0.85
C ILE A 22 -1.69 7.96 -0.65
N LYS A 23 -2.80 7.97 0.10
CA LYS A 23 -3.68 6.82 0.27
C LYS A 23 -4.21 6.23 -1.04
N ASN A 24 -4.57 7.07 -2.01
CA ASN A 24 -5.04 6.60 -3.31
C ASN A 24 -3.93 5.87 -4.08
N ARG A 25 -2.70 6.40 -4.06
CA ARG A 25 -1.53 5.72 -4.61
C ARG A 25 -1.26 4.40 -3.88
N PHE A 26 -1.32 4.40 -2.54
CA PHE A 26 -1.14 3.18 -1.76
C PHE A 26 -2.20 2.11 -2.02
N ASN A 27 -3.45 2.50 -2.23
CA ASN A 27 -4.50 1.53 -2.57
C ASN A 27 -4.31 0.92 -3.97
N SER A 28 -3.62 1.61 -4.90
CA SER A 28 -3.30 1.04 -6.21
C SER A 28 -2.11 0.08 -6.20
N ILE A 29 -1.22 0.16 -5.21
CA ILE A 29 0.00 -0.67 -5.16
C ILE A 29 -0.33 -2.17 -5.05
N PRO A 30 -1.16 -2.63 -4.10
CA PRO A 30 -1.58 -4.04 -4.05
C PRO A 30 -2.34 -4.47 -5.31
N ILE A 31 -3.03 -3.57 -6.00
CA ILE A 31 -3.74 -3.93 -7.24
C ILE A 31 -2.74 -4.33 -8.34
N VAL A 32 -1.61 -3.62 -8.43
CA VAL A 32 -0.58 -3.86 -9.45
C VAL A 32 0.38 -4.99 -9.02
N LEU A 33 0.78 -5.04 -7.74
CA LEU A 33 1.72 -6.05 -7.25
C LEU A 33 1.03 -7.39 -6.96
N GLU A 34 -0.20 -7.34 -6.45
CA GLU A 34 -0.96 -8.50 -5.98
C GLU A 34 -2.14 -8.88 -6.89
N GLY A 35 -2.35 -8.17 -8.00
CA GLY A 35 -3.33 -8.57 -9.02
C GLY A 35 -4.81 -8.46 -8.63
N LEU A 36 -5.15 -7.63 -7.64
CA LEU A 36 -6.51 -7.56 -7.08
C LEU A 36 -7.59 -7.07 -8.07
N SER A 37 -7.23 -6.67 -9.29
CA SER A 37 -8.15 -6.31 -10.38
C SER A 37 -8.23 -7.42 -11.44
N ARG A 38 -8.98 -8.49 -11.12
CA ARG A 38 -9.77 -9.36 -12.02
C ARG A 38 -9.15 -10.03 -13.25
N SER A 39 -7.90 -9.80 -13.62
CA SER A 39 -7.17 -10.62 -14.59
C SER A 39 -6.00 -11.29 -13.88
N ASP A 40 -6.10 -12.61 -13.69
CA ASP A 40 -5.05 -13.46 -13.09
C ASP A 40 -3.72 -13.38 -13.86
N ASP A 41 -3.71 -12.77 -15.04
CA ASP A 41 -2.55 -12.62 -15.93
C ASP A 41 -1.70 -11.36 -15.70
N ASP A 42 -2.15 -10.38 -14.89
CA ASP A 42 -1.46 -9.08 -14.71
C ASP A 42 -0.76 -8.93 -13.33
N ALA A 43 -0.71 -9.99 -12.52
CA ALA A 43 -0.22 -9.95 -11.14
C ALA A 43 1.25 -10.39 -11.04
N PHE A 44 2.17 -9.47 -10.70
CA PHE A 44 3.61 -9.77 -10.69
C PHE A 44 4.09 -10.61 -9.50
N GLY A 45 3.33 -10.72 -8.40
CA GLY A 45 3.83 -11.47 -7.25
C GLY A 45 2.79 -12.16 -6.40
N ASN A 46 1.59 -12.43 -6.93
CA ASN A 46 0.68 -13.38 -6.32
C ASN A 46 0.66 -14.71 -7.06
N ALA A 47 0.42 -15.80 -6.34
CA ALA A 47 0.28 -17.13 -6.91
C ALA A 47 -0.79 -17.95 -6.17
N ASN A 48 -1.47 -18.82 -6.92
CA ASN A 48 -2.36 -19.83 -6.35
C ASN A 48 -1.53 -20.93 -5.67
N THR A 49 -1.93 -21.32 -4.47
CA THR A 49 -1.31 -22.37 -3.65
C THR A 49 -2.39 -23.29 -3.08
N GLU A 50 -2.02 -24.48 -2.60
CA GLU A 50 -2.97 -25.49 -2.11
C GLU A 50 -3.92 -25.00 -1.00
N GLY A 51 -3.55 -23.93 -0.26
CA GLY A 51 -4.37 -23.34 0.81
C GLY A 51 -4.78 -21.88 0.60
N ASN A 52 -4.33 -21.22 -0.47
CA ASN A 52 -4.62 -19.82 -0.74
C ASN A 52 -4.56 -19.55 -2.25
N SER A 53 -5.72 -19.23 -2.85
CA SER A 53 -5.85 -18.97 -4.27
C SER A 53 -5.23 -17.65 -4.73
N ASN A 54 -4.86 -16.77 -3.81
CA ASN A 54 -4.24 -15.48 -4.08
C ASN A 54 -3.16 -15.16 -3.04
N SER A 55 -2.15 -16.04 -2.95
CA SER A 55 -1.06 -15.87 -1.99
C SER A 55 -0.05 -14.86 -2.53
N THR A 56 0.15 -13.76 -1.82
CA THR A 56 1.30 -12.88 -2.05
C THR A 56 2.61 -13.66 -1.82
N ARG A 57 3.50 -13.62 -2.80
CA ARG A 57 4.80 -14.29 -2.84
C ARG A 57 5.98 -13.31 -2.88
N LEU A 58 5.70 -12.01 -2.97
CA LEU A 58 6.67 -10.94 -2.77
C LEU A 58 6.64 -10.44 -1.32
N PHE A 59 7.78 -9.99 -0.82
CA PHE A 59 7.88 -9.28 0.46
C PHE A 59 8.25 -7.83 0.16
N TYR A 60 7.38 -6.91 0.56
CA TYR A 60 7.62 -5.49 0.33
C TYR A 60 7.29 -4.69 1.58
N THR A 61 8.05 -3.61 1.78
CA THR A 61 7.78 -2.61 2.79
C THR A 61 7.15 -1.40 2.15
N LEU A 62 6.11 -0.86 2.80
CA LEU A 62 5.48 0.40 2.44
C LEU A 62 5.86 1.44 3.49
N GLU A 63 6.58 2.47 3.06
CA GLU A 63 7.04 3.55 3.93
C GLU A 63 6.33 4.85 3.58
N ILE A 64 5.97 5.61 4.61
CA ILE A 64 5.39 6.94 4.49
C ILE A 64 6.28 7.88 5.27
N ASP A 65 6.81 8.88 4.58
CA ASP A 65 7.71 9.85 5.17
C ASP A 65 6.92 11.05 5.68
N PHE A 66 7.23 11.44 6.91
CA PHE A 66 6.72 12.63 7.54
C PHE A 66 7.89 13.53 7.92
N ASP A 67 7.67 14.83 7.90
CA ASP A 67 8.61 15.77 8.49
C ASP A 67 8.54 15.75 10.03
N PHE A 68 9.36 16.57 10.67
CA PHE A 68 9.38 16.67 12.14
C PHE A 68 8.11 17.29 12.74
N LEU A 69 7.26 17.92 11.93
CA LEU A 69 5.98 18.51 12.32
C LEU A 69 4.82 17.52 12.15
N GLY A 70 5.06 16.40 11.46
CA GLY A 70 4.07 15.38 11.16
C GLY A 70 3.34 15.61 9.84
N ASP A 71 3.86 16.49 8.99
CA ASP A 71 3.32 16.74 7.64
C ASP A 71 3.88 15.68 6.67
N PRO A 72 3.03 15.11 5.79
CA PRO A 72 3.47 14.08 4.86
C PRO A 72 4.39 14.64 3.77
N LEU A 73 5.53 14.00 3.58
CA LEU A 73 6.48 14.35 2.51
C LEU A 73 6.38 13.41 1.30
N GLY A 74 5.88 12.19 1.51
CA GLY A 74 5.78 11.19 0.45
C GLY A 74 5.83 9.76 1.00
N GLY A 75 6.45 8.87 0.25
CA GLY A 75 6.63 7.48 0.64
C GLY A 75 7.26 6.65 -0.47
N GLN A 76 7.75 5.47 -0.10
CA GLN A 76 8.43 4.54 -0.99
C GLN A 76 7.96 3.11 -0.79
N ILE A 77 8.18 2.29 -1.81
CA ILE A 77 8.00 0.84 -1.78
C ILE A 77 9.39 0.25 -1.92
N ASP A 78 9.77 -0.60 -0.99
CA ASP A 78 11.03 -1.35 -1.10
C ASP A 78 10.75 -2.85 -1.16
N ASP A 79 11.48 -3.53 -2.03
CA ASP A 79 11.50 -4.99 -2.09
C ASP A 79 12.55 -5.44 -1.08
N CYS A 80 12.10 -6.11 -0.01
CA CYS A 80 13.02 -6.55 1.03
C CYS A 80 13.89 -7.71 0.51
N LYS A 81 15.07 -7.37 -0.02
CA LYS A 81 16.13 -8.34 -0.31
C LYS A 81 17.01 -8.62 0.90
#